data_AF-A0A9W9JAC9-F1
#
_entry.id   AF-A0A9W9JAC9-F1
#
_cell.length_a   1.000
_cell.length_b   1.000
_cell.length_c   1.000
_cell.angle_alpha   90.00
_cell.angle_beta   90.00
_cell.angle_gamma   90.00
#
_symmetry.space_group_name_H-M   'P 1'
#
loop_
_entity.id
_entity.type
_entity.pdbx_description
1 polymer ?
#
loop_
_entity_poly.entity_id
_entity_poly.type
_entity_poly.pdbx_seq_one_letter_code
_entity_poly.pdbx_strand_id
1 'polypeptide(L)'
;MISHVLRGFSESFTDNPQYTADLNELLAWTMCTPRPLSLFEIDALLKWRSPEGEGWIWLEGSLRVQFASVFLLTREDGLSTPDLKRGLNYTDHGDSEEQSECDSENEDIDSNSDFNSDHKTTTVSFCQASLGEFFRSEETKVSARPTSPYIGVNYHEARALVLSRCFEIIQNKESPKEQIALALRPYACSSLVEFLAAVDMSQITKEIKKAIGFQLAELLSDESGLEAFVSPDGINFFTQDALGIFNKWLGDPDVQEALPDKTKIWYSNAIADSPAEILRPIVSYIASHWIQTLSWCPAISLLTIHDFTILQNPDSYLDINPQEEILQSANRDQREHDAHWYGRFGQAFISFGFHDEGIEYLQKALQIDPELWKFRSYMACSYRDIGESAKALEIHQTNINQLNEMEQSFEIRKILHQEYESVADCYSRLKDKENAFSVL
;
A
#
# COMPACT_ATOMS: atom_id res chain seq x y z
N MET A 1 23.87 -28.29 -0.57
CA MET A 1 23.35 -28.12 -1.96
C MET A 1 23.14 -26.64 -2.27
N ILE A 2 22.38 -25.90 -1.46
CA ILE A 2 22.14 -24.45 -1.64
C ILE A 2 23.44 -23.63 -1.70
N SER A 3 24.37 -23.82 -0.75
CA SER A 3 25.65 -23.11 -0.74
C SER A 3 26.50 -23.36 -2.00
N HIS A 4 26.33 -24.50 -2.68
CA HIS A 4 27.01 -24.78 -3.94
C HIS A 4 26.40 -23.99 -5.10
N VAL A 5 25.06 -23.89 -5.15
CA VAL A 5 24.34 -23.06 -6.14
C VAL A 5 24.74 -21.60 -5.99
N LEU A 6 24.75 -21.07 -4.76
CA LEU A 6 25.18 -19.70 -4.48
C LEU A 6 26.65 -19.43 -4.84
N ARG A 7 27.54 -20.42 -4.67
CA ARG A 7 28.93 -20.33 -5.16
C ARG A 7 29.00 -20.28 -6.68
N GLY A 8 28.18 -21.06 -7.39
CA GLY A 8 28.10 -20.98 -8.85
C GLY A 8 27.72 -19.58 -9.34
N PHE A 9 26.74 -18.94 -8.69
CA PHE A 9 26.41 -17.54 -8.98
C PHE A 9 27.57 -16.59 -8.65
N SER A 10 28.28 -16.83 -7.55
CA SER A 10 29.44 -16.01 -7.13
C SER A 10 30.55 -16.05 -8.18
N GLU A 11 30.81 -17.20 -8.80
CA GLU A 11 31.75 -17.30 -9.92
C GLU A 11 31.26 -16.49 -11.12
N SER A 12 29.98 -16.63 -11.50
CA SER A 12 29.41 -15.97 -12.68
C SER A 12 29.40 -14.44 -12.61
N PHE A 13 29.41 -13.86 -11.42
CA PHE A 13 29.36 -12.42 -11.21
C PHE A 13 30.72 -11.77 -10.93
N THR A 14 31.82 -12.52 -11.07
CA THR A 14 33.17 -12.02 -10.77
C THR A 14 33.50 -10.71 -11.52
N ASP A 15 33.06 -10.59 -12.78
CA ASP A 15 33.32 -9.41 -13.61
C ASP A 15 32.24 -8.33 -13.51
N ASN A 16 31.12 -8.60 -12.83
CA ASN A 16 29.97 -7.69 -12.73
C ASN A 16 29.39 -7.66 -11.29
N PRO A 17 30.06 -6.97 -10.35
CA PRO A 17 29.66 -6.97 -8.94
C PRO A 17 28.28 -6.37 -8.67
N GLN A 18 27.77 -5.53 -9.58
CA GLN A 18 26.43 -4.93 -9.47
C GLN A 18 25.32 -5.99 -9.39
N TYR A 19 25.39 -7.04 -10.22
CA TYR A 19 24.43 -8.14 -10.19
C TYR A 19 24.47 -8.94 -8.87
N THR A 20 25.61 -8.93 -8.18
CA THR A 20 25.68 -9.55 -6.84
C THR A 20 24.90 -8.72 -5.81
N ALA A 21 25.00 -7.39 -5.89
CA ALA A 21 24.24 -6.51 -5.02
C ALA A 21 22.73 -6.63 -5.30
N ASP A 22 22.33 -6.67 -6.57
CA ASP A 22 20.93 -6.93 -6.97
C ASP A 22 20.43 -8.27 -6.45
N LEU A 23 21.18 -9.36 -6.66
CA LEU A 23 20.75 -10.67 -6.21
C LEU A 23 20.63 -10.74 -4.68
N ASN A 24 21.57 -10.14 -3.94
CA ASN A 24 21.49 -10.10 -2.48
C ASN A 24 20.28 -9.28 -1.99
N GLU A 25 19.94 -8.17 -2.67
CA GLU A 25 18.74 -7.40 -2.40
C GLU A 25 17.48 -8.26 -2.63
N LEU A 26 17.39 -8.96 -3.77
CA LEU A 26 16.27 -9.86 -4.07
C LEU A 26 16.12 -10.98 -3.04
N LEU A 27 17.24 -11.59 -2.63
CA LEU A 27 17.23 -12.61 -1.57
C LEU A 27 16.72 -12.04 -0.25
N ALA A 28 17.11 -10.81 0.10
CA ALA A 28 16.68 -10.15 1.33
C ALA A 28 15.18 -9.89 1.31
N TRP A 29 14.65 -9.31 0.24
CA TRP A 29 13.22 -9.08 0.08
C TRP A 29 12.44 -10.40 0.06
N THR A 30 12.80 -11.35 -0.80
CA THR A 30 12.08 -12.64 -0.90
C THR A 30 12.04 -13.41 0.43
N MET A 31 13.05 -13.22 1.29
CA MET A 31 13.10 -13.83 2.61
C MET A 31 12.30 -13.07 3.68
N CYS A 32 12.35 -11.74 3.66
CA CYS A 32 11.80 -10.89 4.72
C CYS A 32 10.34 -10.48 4.50
N THR A 33 9.82 -10.56 3.26
CA THR A 33 8.49 -10.03 2.95
C THR A 33 7.36 -10.87 3.53
N PRO A 34 6.32 -10.25 4.12
CA PRO A 34 5.17 -10.99 4.64
C PRO A 34 4.35 -11.67 3.55
N ARG A 35 4.28 -11.06 2.37
CA ARG A 35 3.70 -11.65 1.17
C ARG A 35 4.73 -11.74 0.03
N PRO A 36 4.54 -12.65 -0.92
CA PRO A 36 5.29 -12.64 -2.16
C PRO A 36 5.15 -11.29 -2.88
N LEU A 37 6.24 -10.83 -3.46
CA LEU A 37 6.25 -9.63 -4.31
C LEU A 37 5.85 -10.00 -5.73
N SER A 38 5.17 -9.08 -6.41
CA SER A 38 4.94 -9.19 -7.85
C SER A 38 6.21 -8.91 -8.64
N LEU A 39 6.28 -9.38 -9.89
CA LEU A 39 7.36 -9.04 -10.82
C LEU A 39 7.53 -7.52 -10.98
N PHE A 40 6.41 -6.78 -11.02
CA PHE A 40 6.39 -5.33 -11.07
C PHE A 40 7.05 -4.70 -9.85
N GLU A 41 6.74 -5.19 -8.65
CA GLU A 41 7.36 -4.71 -7.41
C GLU A 41 8.85 -5.05 -7.35
N ILE A 42 9.24 -6.25 -7.80
CA ILE A 42 10.65 -6.63 -7.87
C ILE A 42 11.44 -5.75 -8.83
N ASP A 43 10.91 -5.51 -10.03
CA ASP A 43 11.55 -4.61 -11.00
C ASP A 43 11.70 -3.19 -10.44
N ALA A 44 10.64 -2.67 -9.79
CA ALA A 44 10.69 -1.38 -9.13
C ALA A 44 11.73 -1.34 -7.98
N LEU A 45 11.87 -2.41 -7.19
CA LEU A 45 12.89 -2.50 -6.13
C LEU A 45 14.32 -2.50 -6.67
N LEU A 46 14.57 -3.18 -7.78
CA LEU A 46 15.89 -3.19 -8.41
C LEU A 46 16.23 -1.80 -8.98
N LYS A 47 15.26 -1.15 -9.63
CA LYS A 47 15.37 0.25 -10.05
C LYS A 47 15.60 1.19 -8.87
N TRP A 48 14.93 0.96 -7.74
CA TRP A 48 15.11 1.73 -6.51
C TRP A 48 16.56 1.69 -6.02
N ARG A 49 17.14 0.48 -5.98
CA ARG A 49 18.52 0.23 -5.55
C ARG A 49 19.54 0.87 -6.49
N SER A 50 19.27 0.88 -7.79
CA SER A 50 20.14 1.47 -8.80
C SER A 50 20.30 2.98 -8.60
N PRO A 51 21.53 3.53 -8.60
CA PRO A 51 21.75 4.98 -8.57
C PRO A 51 21.10 5.68 -9.76
N GLU A 52 21.16 5.07 -10.95
CA GLU A 52 20.61 5.61 -12.19
C GLU A 52 19.12 5.33 -12.38
N GLY A 53 18.50 4.51 -11.51
CA GLY A 53 17.11 4.07 -11.68
C GLY A 53 16.94 2.98 -12.75
N GLU A 54 18.05 2.37 -13.19
CA GLU A 54 18.04 1.29 -14.17
C GLU A 54 17.63 -0.05 -13.53
N GLY A 55 16.78 -0.79 -14.23
CA GLY A 55 16.33 -2.11 -13.81
C GLY A 55 17.21 -3.23 -14.35
N TRP A 56 16.94 -4.46 -13.93
CA TRP A 56 17.65 -5.63 -14.43
C TRP A 56 17.14 -5.99 -15.84
N ILE A 57 18.05 -5.98 -16.82
CA ILE A 57 17.74 -6.35 -18.21
C ILE A 57 17.20 -7.79 -18.24
N TRP A 58 16.02 -7.98 -18.84
CA TRP A 58 15.39 -9.29 -18.98
C TRP A 58 15.21 -10.01 -17.62
N LEU A 59 14.71 -9.27 -16.62
CA LEU A 59 14.47 -9.74 -15.25
C LEU A 59 13.69 -11.07 -15.21
N GLU A 60 12.52 -11.12 -15.85
CA GLU A 60 11.66 -12.30 -15.79
C GLU A 60 12.38 -13.55 -16.33
N GLY A 61 13.00 -13.46 -17.49
CA GLY A 61 13.74 -14.58 -18.07
C GLY A 61 14.91 -15.00 -17.20
N SER A 62 15.66 -14.04 -16.64
CA SER A 62 16.74 -14.32 -15.70
C SER A 62 16.24 -15.09 -14.47
N LEU A 63 15.12 -14.68 -13.87
CA LEU A 63 14.55 -15.40 -12.72
C LEU A 63 14.02 -16.79 -13.09
N ARG A 64 13.41 -16.95 -14.28
CA ARG A 64 12.83 -18.22 -14.75
C ARG A 64 13.85 -19.21 -15.31
N VAL A 65 15.04 -18.75 -15.71
CA VAL A 65 16.08 -19.57 -16.34
C VAL A 65 17.32 -19.64 -15.46
N GLN A 66 18.03 -18.52 -15.31
CA GLN A 66 19.30 -18.48 -14.59
C GLN A 66 19.14 -18.74 -13.09
N PHE A 67 18.10 -18.18 -12.47
CA PHE A 67 17.87 -18.29 -11.03
C PHE A 67 16.72 -19.23 -10.66
N ALA A 68 16.29 -20.10 -11.58
CA ALA A 68 15.19 -21.05 -11.36
C ALA A 68 15.45 -22.04 -10.20
N SER A 69 16.71 -22.25 -9.85
CA SER A 69 17.14 -23.06 -8.71
C SER A 69 16.91 -22.38 -7.35
N VAL A 70 16.58 -21.08 -7.34
CA VAL A 70 16.32 -20.28 -6.14
C VAL A 70 14.91 -19.69 -6.15
N PHE A 71 14.49 -19.10 -7.28
CA PHE A 71 13.21 -18.42 -7.40
C PHE A 71 12.19 -19.22 -8.19
N LEU A 72 10.93 -19.07 -7.79
CA LEU A 72 9.76 -19.62 -8.45
C LEU A 72 8.80 -18.48 -8.76
N LEU A 73 8.40 -18.41 -10.03
CA LEU A 73 7.43 -17.44 -10.51
C LEU A 73 6.11 -18.14 -10.75
N THR A 74 5.05 -17.60 -10.16
CA THR A 74 3.70 -18.14 -10.25
C THR A 74 2.77 -17.08 -10.81
N ARG A 75 2.14 -17.39 -11.95
CA ARG A 75 1.14 -16.53 -12.60
C ARG A 75 -0.19 -16.57 -11.83
N GLU A 76 -1.07 -15.63 -12.12
CA GLU A 76 -2.42 -15.56 -11.52
C GLU A 76 -3.27 -16.82 -11.78
N ASP A 77 -3.07 -17.49 -12.92
CA ASP A 77 -3.72 -18.76 -13.25
C ASP A 77 -3.13 -19.97 -12.49
N GLY A 78 -2.17 -19.74 -11.60
CA GLY A 78 -1.49 -20.75 -10.79
C GLY A 78 -0.37 -21.50 -11.51
N LEU A 79 -0.10 -21.19 -12.80
CA LEU A 79 0.98 -21.85 -13.54
C LEU A 79 2.34 -21.34 -13.09
N SER A 80 3.20 -22.29 -12.70
CA SER A 80 4.56 -22.01 -12.26
C SER A 80 5.57 -22.08 -13.41
N THR A 81 6.81 -21.61 -13.19
CA THR A 81 7.87 -21.70 -14.21
C THR A 81 8.04 -23.13 -14.79
N PRO A 82 8.08 -24.21 -13.98
CA PRO A 82 8.09 -25.57 -14.51
C PRO A 82 6.86 -25.93 -15.36
N ASP A 83 5.67 -25.47 -15.00
CA ASP A 83 4.43 -25.81 -15.71
C ASP A 83 4.39 -25.16 -17.09
N LEU A 84 4.83 -23.90 -17.19
CA LEU A 84 4.94 -23.19 -18.45
C LEU A 84 5.97 -23.84 -19.38
N LYS A 85 7.12 -24.24 -18.84
CA LYS A 85 8.15 -24.96 -19.61
C LYS A 85 7.64 -26.31 -20.12
N ARG A 86 6.86 -27.05 -19.32
CA ARG A 86 6.20 -28.29 -19.80
C ARG A 86 5.17 -27.99 -20.88
N GLY A 87 4.35 -26.96 -20.72
CA GLY A 87 3.32 -26.57 -21.69
C GLY A 87 3.90 -26.22 -23.07
N LEU A 88 5.04 -25.53 -23.10
CA LEU A 88 5.77 -25.20 -24.33
C LEU A 88 6.24 -26.46 -25.08
N ASN A 89 6.75 -27.46 -24.35
CA ASN A 89 7.18 -28.73 -24.93
C ASN A 89 6.02 -29.54 -25.54
N TYR A 90 4.77 -29.32 -25.11
CA TYR A 90 3.60 -29.98 -25.72
C TYR A 90 3.10 -29.29 -26.99
N THR A 91 3.28 -27.97 -27.11
CA THR A 91 2.90 -27.21 -28.31
C THR A 91 3.85 -27.41 -29.48
N ASP A 92 5.09 -27.85 -29.23
CA ASP A 92 6.10 -28.08 -30.28
C ASP A 92 6.05 -29.51 -30.87
N HIS A 93 5.17 -30.39 -30.36
CA HIS A 93 4.96 -31.75 -30.87
C HIS A 93 3.75 -31.88 -31.82
N GLY A 94 3.28 -30.78 -32.40
CA GLY A 94 2.42 -30.82 -33.58
C GLY A 94 3.25 -31.05 -34.84
N ASP A 95 3.32 -32.31 -35.27
CA ASP A 95 4.01 -32.85 -36.46
C ASP A 95 5.51 -33.19 -36.31
N SER A 96 5.83 -34.24 -35.55
CA SER A 96 6.67 -35.35 -36.06
C SER A 96 6.80 -36.47 -35.03
N GLU A 97 6.48 -37.70 -35.47
CA GLU A 97 6.86 -38.94 -34.81
C GLU A 97 8.40 -39.04 -34.78
N GLU A 98 9.00 -39.25 -33.61
CA GLU A 98 9.93 -40.37 -33.36
C GLU A 98 10.43 -40.32 -31.90
N GLN A 99 10.41 -41.48 -31.25
CA GLN A 99 11.00 -41.71 -29.93
C GLN A 99 12.52 -41.59 -30.00
N SER A 100 13.11 -40.81 -29.09
CA SER A 100 14.52 -40.95 -28.71
C SER A 100 14.69 -40.65 -27.21
N GLU A 101 14.85 -41.71 -26.42
CA GLU A 101 15.46 -41.64 -25.09
C GLU A 101 16.97 -41.39 -25.26
N CYS A 102 17.45 -40.16 -25.11
CA CYS A 102 18.75 -39.84 -24.48
C CYS A 102 19.01 -38.32 -24.46
N ASP A 103 19.62 -37.89 -23.35
CA ASP A 103 20.34 -36.63 -23.13
C ASP A 103 19.54 -35.33 -23.00
N SER A 104 19.08 -35.11 -21.76
CA SER A 104 18.75 -33.82 -21.17
C SER A 104 20.02 -32.93 -21.07
N GLU A 105 20.51 -32.43 -22.19
CA GLU A 105 21.47 -31.33 -22.23
C GLU A 105 20.82 -30.11 -22.89
N ASN A 106 20.52 -29.10 -22.06
CA ASN A 106 20.35 -27.69 -22.41
C ASN A 106 19.90 -27.41 -23.85
N GLU A 107 18.62 -27.66 -24.15
CA GLU A 107 18.00 -26.91 -25.25
C GLU A 107 17.90 -25.46 -24.80
N ASP A 108 18.69 -24.61 -25.46
CA ASP A 108 18.66 -23.16 -25.33
C ASP A 108 17.22 -22.68 -25.56
N ILE A 109 16.47 -22.51 -24.47
CA ILE A 109 15.19 -21.81 -24.48
C ILE A 109 15.49 -20.43 -25.03
N ASP A 110 15.12 -20.23 -26.29
CA ASP A 110 15.38 -19.02 -27.05
C ASP A 110 14.97 -17.79 -26.23
N SER A 111 15.76 -16.71 -26.30
CA SER A 111 15.59 -15.48 -25.51
C SER A 111 14.24 -14.76 -25.72
N ASN A 112 13.39 -15.32 -26.58
CA ASN A 112 12.08 -14.86 -27.01
C ASN A 112 10.89 -15.72 -26.53
N SER A 113 11.06 -16.65 -25.58
CA SER A 113 9.88 -17.29 -24.98
C SER A 113 9.09 -16.27 -24.17
N ASP A 114 8.06 -15.65 -24.76
CA ASP A 114 7.09 -14.84 -24.05
C ASP A 114 6.33 -15.76 -23.08
N PHE A 115 6.76 -15.76 -21.82
CA PHE A 115 6.06 -16.46 -20.74
C PHE A 115 4.63 -15.92 -20.52
N ASN A 116 4.28 -14.82 -21.19
CA ASN A 116 3.00 -14.14 -21.20
C ASN A 116 2.50 -13.86 -19.77
N SER A 117 3.43 -13.46 -18.91
CA SER A 117 3.16 -13.11 -17.52
C SER A 117 2.68 -11.67 -17.45
N ASP A 118 1.60 -11.44 -16.70
CA ASP A 118 1.29 -10.10 -16.23
C ASP A 118 2.23 -9.77 -15.05
N HIS A 119 3.05 -8.73 -15.20
CA HIS A 119 4.05 -8.35 -14.21
C HIS A 119 3.41 -7.89 -12.89
N LYS A 120 2.17 -7.41 -12.91
CA LYS A 120 1.47 -6.96 -11.70
C LYS A 120 0.92 -8.11 -10.86
N THR A 121 0.56 -9.23 -11.50
CA THR A 121 -0.10 -10.36 -10.81
C THR A 121 0.82 -11.57 -10.64
N THR A 122 1.89 -11.68 -11.44
CA THR A 122 2.87 -12.76 -11.31
C THR A 122 3.76 -12.54 -10.10
N THR A 123 3.73 -13.49 -9.17
CA THR A 123 4.47 -13.41 -7.90
C THR A 123 5.77 -14.19 -7.93
N VAL A 124 6.73 -13.75 -7.12
CA VAL A 124 8.04 -14.38 -6.98
C VAL A 124 8.22 -14.86 -5.54
N SER A 125 8.65 -16.11 -5.40
CA SER A 125 8.89 -16.77 -4.11
C SER A 125 10.12 -17.67 -4.20
N PHE A 126 10.59 -18.21 -3.07
CA PHE A 126 11.60 -19.27 -3.13
C PHE A 126 11.00 -20.55 -3.72
N CYS A 127 11.75 -21.23 -4.58
CA CYS A 127 11.30 -22.48 -5.21
C CYS A 127 11.14 -23.65 -4.22
N GLN A 128 11.77 -23.54 -3.04
CA GLN A 128 11.70 -24.53 -1.97
C GLN A 128 11.66 -23.84 -0.61
N ALA A 129 10.82 -24.35 0.31
CA ALA A 129 10.73 -23.82 1.68
C ALA A 129 12.07 -23.90 2.45
N SER A 130 12.90 -24.90 2.14
CA SER A 130 14.22 -25.09 2.75
C SER A 130 15.20 -23.97 2.45
N LEU A 131 15.02 -23.20 1.37
CA LEU A 131 15.83 -22.00 1.10
C LEU A 131 15.57 -20.92 2.15
N GLY A 132 14.31 -20.71 2.52
CA GLY A 132 13.95 -19.78 3.60
C GLY A 132 14.51 -20.21 4.95
N GLU A 133 14.46 -21.50 5.28
CA GLU A 133 15.08 -22.05 6.50
C GLU A 133 16.60 -21.92 6.48
N PHE A 134 17.23 -22.21 5.34
CA PHE A 134 18.66 -22.07 5.15
C PHE A 134 19.13 -20.66 5.50
N PHE A 135 18.53 -19.61 4.91
CA PHE A 135 18.92 -18.23 5.19
C PHE A 135 18.58 -17.75 6.61
N ARG A 136 17.65 -18.40 7.31
CA ARG A 136 17.40 -18.15 8.75
C ARG A 136 18.42 -18.81 9.67
N SER A 137 19.07 -19.88 9.21
CA SER A 137 20.01 -20.69 10.01
C SER A 137 21.48 -20.42 9.73
N GLU A 138 21.83 -20.08 8.48
CA GLU A 138 23.17 -19.73 8.04
C GLU A 138 23.28 -18.21 7.89
N GLU A 139 24.08 -17.58 8.75
CA GLU A 139 24.23 -16.12 8.80
C GLU A 139 25.34 -15.57 7.89
N THR A 140 26.06 -16.44 7.18
CA THR A 140 27.26 -16.08 6.42
C THR A 140 27.02 -16.15 4.91
N LYS A 141 27.33 -15.05 4.21
CA LYS A 141 27.39 -15.04 2.76
C LYS A 141 28.48 -15.99 2.25
N VAL A 142 28.26 -16.59 1.09
CA VAL A 142 29.22 -17.51 0.46
C VAL A 142 29.88 -16.87 -0.75
N SER A 143 31.16 -17.16 -0.92
CA SER A 143 31.90 -16.81 -2.13
C SER A 143 32.61 -18.05 -2.67
N ALA A 144 32.76 -18.10 -3.99
CA ALA A 144 33.48 -19.20 -4.64
C ALA A 144 34.99 -19.10 -4.49
N ARG A 145 35.53 -17.88 -4.51
CA ARG A 145 36.96 -17.57 -4.38
C ARG A 145 37.14 -16.29 -3.56
N PRO A 146 38.29 -16.07 -2.90
CA PRO A 146 38.52 -14.83 -2.13
C PRO A 146 38.36 -13.54 -2.95
N THR A 147 38.51 -13.61 -4.28
CA THR A 147 38.37 -12.50 -5.22
C THR A 147 36.95 -12.37 -5.81
N SER A 148 36.08 -13.37 -5.60
CA SER A 148 34.72 -13.37 -6.13
C SER A 148 33.75 -12.74 -5.12
N PRO A 149 32.65 -12.13 -5.60
CA PRO A 149 31.71 -11.43 -4.74
C PRO A 149 30.92 -12.41 -3.85
N TYR A 150 30.53 -11.94 -2.67
CA TYR A 150 29.79 -12.75 -1.69
C TYR A 150 28.28 -12.70 -1.94
N ILE A 151 27.67 -13.88 -2.06
CA ILE A 151 26.24 -14.06 -2.29
C ILE A 151 25.58 -14.66 -1.06
N GLY A 152 24.43 -14.11 -0.69
CA GLY A 152 23.63 -14.53 0.44
C GLY A 152 23.17 -13.34 1.28
N VAL A 153 22.40 -13.66 2.31
CA VAL A 153 21.84 -12.69 3.25
C VAL A 153 22.18 -13.09 4.67
N ASN A 154 22.51 -12.11 5.50
CA ASN A 154 22.49 -12.29 6.94
C ASN A 154 21.05 -11.99 7.39
N TYR A 155 20.43 -12.92 8.13
CA TYR A 155 19.02 -12.84 8.45
C TYR A 155 18.60 -11.55 9.17
N HIS A 156 19.34 -11.19 10.23
CA HIS A 156 19.02 -10.03 11.06
C HIS A 156 19.33 -8.71 10.35
N GLU A 157 20.46 -8.65 9.65
CA GLU A 157 20.82 -7.48 8.84
C GLU A 157 19.85 -7.29 7.67
N ALA A 158 19.38 -8.36 7.02
CA ALA A 158 18.44 -8.28 5.91
C ALA A 158 17.07 -7.76 6.35
N ARG A 159 16.59 -8.13 7.55
CA ARG A 159 15.35 -7.56 8.10
C ARG A 159 15.48 -6.06 8.35
N ALA A 160 16.61 -5.63 8.91
CA ALA A 160 16.89 -4.22 9.11
C ALA A 160 17.04 -3.46 7.78
N LEU A 161 17.74 -4.04 6.81
CA LEU A 161 17.91 -3.49 5.47
C LEU A 161 16.56 -3.24 4.80
N VAL A 162 15.69 -4.26 4.74
CA VAL A 162 14.36 -4.17 4.12
C VAL A 162 13.52 -3.09 4.81
N LEU A 163 13.55 -3.05 6.15
CA LEU A 163 12.85 -2.00 6.90
C LEU A 163 13.39 -0.60 6.59
N SER A 164 14.71 -0.42 6.53
CA SER A 164 15.32 0.86 6.14
C SER A 164 14.93 1.27 4.72
N ARG A 165 14.86 0.33 3.77
CA ARG A 165 14.35 0.61 2.43
C ARG A 165 12.90 1.06 2.44
N CYS A 166 12.05 0.45 3.27
CA CYS A 166 10.67 0.91 3.42
C CYS A 166 10.61 2.37 3.85
N PHE A 167 11.38 2.78 4.86
CA PHE A 167 11.42 4.17 5.28
C PHE A 167 11.93 5.11 4.18
N GLU A 168 12.99 4.73 3.46
CA GLU A 168 13.52 5.50 2.33
C GLU A 168 12.46 5.69 1.23
N ILE A 169 11.75 4.63 0.87
CA ILE A 169 10.70 4.64 -0.17
C ILE A 169 9.52 5.51 0.27
N ILE A 170 9.06 5.34 1.51
CA ILE A 170 7.91 6.09 2.03
C ILE A 170 8.23 7.58 2.04
N GLN A 171 9.39 7.98 2.58
CA GLN A 171 9.75 9.38 2.79
C GLN A 171 10.39 10.05 1.56
N ASN A 172 10.55 9.34 0.44
CA ASN A 172 11.16 9.91 -0.75
C ASN A 172 10.27 11.01 -1.36
N LYS A 173 10.94 12.08 -1.81
CA LYS A 173 10.36 13.18 -2.59
C LYS A 173 11.28 13.58 -3.76
N GLU A 174 12.23 12.72 -4.14
CA GLU A 174 13.25 13.02 -5.15
C GLU A 174 12.71 12.81 -6.56
N SER A 175 12.73 13.84 -7.39
CA SER A 175 12.08 13.84 -8.71
C SER A 175 12.40 12.68 -9.67
N PRO A 176 13.62 12.11 -9.76
CA PRO A 176 13.85 10.97 -10.67
C PRO A 176 13.38 9.62 -10.08
N LYS A 177 13.37 9.48 -8.75
CA LYS A 177 13.00 8.24 -8.06
C LYS A 177 11.56 8.24 -7.54
N GLU A 178 10.88 9.37 -7.53
CA GLU A 178 9.51 9.50 -7.02
C GLU A 178 8.52 8.58 -7.75
N GLN A 179 8.68 8.38 -9.06
CA GLN A 179 7.82 7.44 -9.80
C GLN A 179 8.01 5.98 -9.34
N ILE A 180 9.25 5.61 -9.00
CA ILE A 180 9.57 4.29 -8.47
C ILE A 180 9.03 4.19 -7.03
N ALA A 181 9.19 5.24 -6.22
CA ALA A 181 8.66 5.31 -4.87
C ALA A 181 7.14 5.13 -4.87
N LEU A 182 6.41 5.85 -5.74
CA LEU A 182 4.95 5.75 -5.88
C LEU A 182 4.47 4.33 -6.18
N ALA A 183 5.24 3.56 -6.96
CA ALA A 183 4.94 2.17 -7.26
C ALA A 183 5.09 1.24 -6.04
N LEU A 184 6.04 1.53 -5.16
CA LEU A 184 6.40 0.68 -4.01
C LEU A 184 5.76 1.13 -2.69
N ARG A 185 5.38 2.41 -2.58
CA ARG A 185 4.87 3.05 -1.36
C ARG A 185 3.64 2.34 -0.79
N PRO A 186 2.63 1.91 -1.58
CA PRO A 186 1.49 1.15 -1.03
C PRO A 186 1.93 -0.12 -0.30
N TYR A 187 2.91 -0.85 -0.85
CA TYR A 187 3.42 -2.05 -0.21
C TYR A 187 4.24 -1.74 1.04
N ALA A 188 5.14 -0.75 0.96
CA ALA A 188 5.96 -0.33 2.09
C ALA A 188 5.10 0.16 3.28
N CYS A 189 4.08 0.97 3.02
CA CYS A 189 3.18 1.48 4.06
C CYS A 189 2.35 0.36 4.70
N SER A 190 1.75 -0.52 3.89
CA SER A 190 0.88 -1.61 4.40
C SER A 190 1.63 -2.64 5.23
N SER A 191 2.91 -2.88 4.93
CA SER A 191 3.74 -3.89 5.60
C SER A 191 4.65 -3.33 6.71
N LEU A 192 4.65 -2.01 6.94
CA LEU A 192 5.63 -1.35 7.83
C LEU A 192 5.59 -1.91 9.26
N VAL A 193 4.40 -2.10 9.83
CA VAL A 193 4.23 -2.62 11.19
C VAL A 193 4.80 -4.04 11.30
N GLU A 194 4.56 -4.88 10.29
CA GLU A 194 5.07 -6.26 10.26
C GLU A 194 6.59 -6.29 10.13
N PHE A 195 7.19 -5.40 9.33
CA PHE A 195 8.64 -5.26 9.25
C PHE A 195 9.25 -4.77 10.57
N LEU A 196 8.65 -3.78 11.23
CA LEU A 196 9.09 -3.31 12.54
C LEU A 196 9.00 -4.40 13.61
N ALA A 197 7.96 -5.23 13.57
CA ALA A 197 7.77 -6.36 14.48
C ALA A 197 8.81 -7.47 14.25
N ALA A 198 9.18 -7.70 12.99
CA ALA A 198 10.10 -8.76 12.59
C ALA A 198 11.56 -8.49 13.00
N VAL A 199 11.97 -7.23 13.15
CA VAL A 199 13.35 -6.90 13.50
C VAL A 199 13.62 -7.17 14.99
N ASP A 200 14.60 -8.02 15.27
CA ASP A 200 15.14 -8.22 16.61
C ASP A 200 16.20 -7.17 16.92
N MET A 201 15.85 -6.18 17.75
CA MET A 201 16.72 -5.09 18.17
C MET A 201 18.00 -5.54 18.88
N SER A 202 18.04 -6.76 19.43
CA SER A 202 19.22 -7.31 20.11
C SER A 202 20.27 -7.87 19.15
N GLN A 203 19.88 -8.17 17.91
CA GLN A 203 20.72 -8.80 16.89
C GLN A 203 21.20 -7.81 15.82
N ILE A 204 20.90 -6.52 15.97
CA ILE A 204 21.33 -5.45 15.06
C ILE A 204 22.30 -4.51 15.77
N THR A 205 23.12 -3.81 14.98
CA THR A 205 24.08 -2.85 15.55
C THR A 205 23.36 -1.63 16.13
N LYS A 206 24.03 -0.96 17.08
CA LYS A 206 23.51 0.25 17.72
C LYS A 206 23.25 1.36 16.69
N GLU A 207 24.09 1.46 15.67
CA GLU A 207 23.97 2.44 14.59
C GLU A 207 22.72 2.21 13.73
N ILE A 208 22.46 0.95 13.35
CA ILE A 208 21.26 0.58 12.58
C ILE A 208 20.00 0.83 13.42
N LYS A 209 20.02 0.44 14.69
CA LYS A 209 18.91 0.66 15.61
C LYS A 209 18.56 2.14 15.74
N LYS A 210 19.58 2.99 15.93
CA LYS A 210 19.45 4.45 15.97
C LYS A 210 18.85 5.02 14.69
N ALA A 211 19.32 4.58 13.52
CA ALA A 211 18.83 5.06 12.23
C ALA A 211 17.35 4.70 12.01
N ILE A 212 16.96 3.46 12.29
CA ILE A 212 15.55 3.01 12.16
C ILE A 212 14.65 3.78 13.13
N GLY A 213 15.04 3.90 14.40
CA GLY A 213 14.25 4.63 15.39
C GLY A 213 14.09 6.11 15.05
N PHE A 214 15.13 6.74 14.49
CA PHE A 214 15.06 8.11 13.98
C PHE A 214 14.07 8.24 12.81
N GLN A 215 14.18 7.37 11.80
CA GLN A 215 13.26 7.38 10.65
C GLN A 215 11.80 7.16 11.07
N LEU A 216 11.55 6.26 12.03
CA LEU A 216 10.22 6.06 12.59
C LEU A 216 9.71 7.33 13.30
N ALA A 217 10.56 7.99 14.09
CA ALA A 217 10.16 9.19 14.79
C ALA A 217 9.85 10.35 13.83
N GLU A 218 10.65 10.53 12.77
CA GLU A 218 10.36 11.49 11.69
C GLU A 218 9.04 11.18 11.01
N LEU A 219 8.81 9.91 10.64
CA LEU A 219 7.58 9.48 9.98
C LEU A 219 6.31 9.81 10.77
N LEU A 220 6.36 9.65 12.10
CA LEU A 220 5.21 9.85 12.98
C LEU A 220 5.02 11.29 13.47
N SER A 221 6.04 12.15 13.36
CA SER A 221 6.03 13.49 13.98
C SER A 221 6.22 14.66 13.01
N ASP A 222 6.82 14.43 11.84
CA ASP A 222 7.10 15.48 10.86
C ASP A 222 6.06 15.52 9.75
N GLU A 223 5.62 16.72 9.38
CA GLU A 223 4.58 16.94 8.36
C GLU A 223 4.94 16.28 7.01
N SER A 224 6.22 16.29 6.64
CA SER A 224 6.66 15.69 5.38
C SER A 224 6.55 14.15 5.39
N GLY A 225 6.77 13.52 6.55
CA GLY A 225 6.58 12.10 6.77
C GLY A 225 5.10 11.72 6.81
N LEU A 226 4.27 12.55 7.45
CA LEU A 226 2.82 12.36 7.52
C LEU A 226 2.18 12.37 6.13
N GLU A 227 2.53 13.34 5.27
CA GLU A 227 2.03 13.42 3.89
C GLU A 227 2.34 12.16 3.07
N ALA A 228 3.52 11.56 3.28
CA ALA A 228 3.95 10.42 2.50
C ALA A 228 3.44 9.09 3.05
N PHE A 229 3.24 9.00 4.37
CA PHE A 229 2.80 7.78 5.04
C PHE A 229 1.28 7.63 5.08
N VAL A 230 0.55 8.74 5.27
CA VAL A 230 -0.89 8.72 5.48
C VAL A 230 -1.60 8.91 4.14
N SER A 231 -2.18 7.82 3.61
CA SER A 231 -2.92 7.84 2.35
C SER A 231 -4.44 7.73 2.60
N PRO A 232 -5.28 8.37 1.76
CA PRO A 232 -6.72 8.16 1.75
C PRO A 232 -7.14 6.69 1.63
N ASP A 233 -6.32 5.87 0.96
CA ASP A 233 -6.62 4.48 0.61
C ASP A 233 -6.10 3.45 1.64
N GLY A 234 -5.37 3.89 2.69
CA GLY A 234 -4.66 2.95 3.55
C GLY A 234 -4.28 3.52 4.91
N ILE A 235 -5.14 3.29 5.90
CA ILE A 235 -4.83 3.48 7.32
C ILE A 235 -5.27 2.22 8.05
N ASN A 236 -4.33 1.36 8.42
CA ASN A 236 -4.64 0.11 9.13
C ASN A 236 -3.63 -0.23 10.23
N PHE A 237 -3.11 0.78 10.93
CA PHE A 237 -2.14 0.59 12.02
C PHE A 237 -2.60 1.18 13.36
N PHE A 238 -3.87 1.56 13.50
CA PHE A 238 -4.46 1.99 14.77
C PHE A 238 -4.90 0.78 15.61
N THR A 239 -3.93 -0.06 15.95
CA THR A 239 -4.13 -1.27 16.77
C THR A 239 -3.21 -1.25 17.99
N GLN A 240 -3.60 -1.96 19.05
CA GLN A 240 -2.77 -2.08 20.26
C GLN A 240 -1.41 -2.73 19.96
N ASP A 241 -1.38 -3.70 19.05
CA ASP A 241 -0.14 -4.37 18.65
C ASP A 241 0.82 -3.42 17.93
N ALA A 242 0.32 -2.67 16.93
CA ALA A 242 1.11 -1.67 16.22
C ALA A 242 1.62 -0.58 17.17
N LEU A 243 0.75 -0.11 18.07
CA LEU A 243 1.11 0.88 19.08
C LEU A 243 2.22 0.37 20.02
N GLY A 244 2.13 -0.88 20.45
CA GLY A 244 3.16 -1.53 21.26
C GLY A 244 4.51 -1.60 20.53
N ILE A 245 4.50 -1.92 19.23
CA ILE A 245 5.70 -1.96 18.39
C ILE A 245 6.33 -0.57 18.26
N PHE A 246 5.54 0.46 17.97
CA PHE A 246 6.05 1.83 17.86
C PHE A 246 6.66 2.33 19.17
N ASN A 247 5.96 2.12 20.29
CA ASN A 247 6.47 2.49 21.62
C ASN A 247 7.74 1.72 22.00
N LYS A 248 7.84 0.43 21.62
CA LYS A 248 9.06 -0.37 21.83
C LYS A 248 10.25 0.24 21.09
N TRP A 249 10.07 0.65 19.83
CA TRP A 249 11.13 1.26 19.04
C TRP A 249 11.52 2.64 19.55
N LEU A 250 10.54 3.51 19.76
CA LEU A 250 10.80 4.87 20.20
C LEU A 250 11.32 4.91 21.65
N GLY A 251 10.89 4.01 22.52
CA GLY A 251 11.33 3.95 23.92
C GLY A 251 12.72 3.35 24.15
N ASP A 252 13.37 2.79 23.12
CA ASP A 252 14.70 2.18 23.27
C ASP A 252 15.75 3.25 23.66
N PRO A 253 16.62 2.99 24.67
CA PRO A 253 17.60 3.97 25.14
C PRO A 253 18.60 4.43 24.07
N ASP A 254 19.01 3.54 23.16
CA ASP A 254 19.95 3.90 22.09
C ASP A 254 19.26 4.81 21.06
N VAL A 255 17.98 4.53 20.75
CA VAL A 255 17.16 5.38 19.89
C VAL A 255 16.99 6.75 20.52
N GLN A 256 16.56 6.81 21.79
CA GLN A 256 16.39 8.07 22.53
C GLN A 256 17.68 8.88 22.62
N GLU A 257 18.85 8.24 22.67
CA GLU A 257 20.14 8.92 22.59
C GLU A 257 20.31 9.68 21.27
N ALA A 258 19.92 9.08 20.14
CA ALA A 258 20.13 9.58 18.78
C ALA A 258 19.09 10.59 18.28
N LEU A 259 17.89 10.61 18.84
CA LEU A 259 16.85 11.53 18.41
C LEU A 259 17.28 13.02 18.58
N PRO A 260 16.83 13.94 17.72
CA PRO A 260 16.98 15.38 17.95
C PRO A 260 16.18 15.85 19.17
N ASP A 261 16.59 16.94 19.81
CA ASP A 261 15.92 17.48 21.01
C ASP A 261 14.43 17.75 20.78
N LYS A 262 14.06 18.31 19.61
CA LYS A 262 12.65 18.54 19.24
C LYS A 262 11.83 17.25 19.28
N THR A 263 12.39 16.17 18.74
CA THR A 263 11.72 14.86 18.64
C THR A 263 11.70 14.15 20.00
N LYS A 264 12.74 14.30 20.82
CA LYS A 264 12.72 13.82 22.22
C LYS A 264 11.64 14.50 23.04
N ILE A 265 11.50 15.82 22.92
CA ILE A 265 10.48 16.60 23.62
C ILE A 265 9.08 16.16 23.18
N TRP A 266 8.87 15.98 21.87
CA TRP A 266 7.61 15.43 21.34
C TRP A 266 7.27 14.08 21.97
N TYR A 267 8.22 13.14 21.92
CA TYR A 267 8.02 11.80 22.48
C TYR A 267 7.77 11.84 23.99
N SER A 268 8.56 12.61 24.74
CA SER A 268 8.38 12.72 26.20
C SER A 268 7.03 13.31 26.58
N ASN A 269 6.54 14.31 25.83
CA ASN A 269 5.23 14.90 26.06
C ASN A 269 4.12 13.91 25.72
N ALA A 270 4.25 13.17 24.62
CA ALA A 270 3.27 12.16 24.23
C ALA A 270 3.13 11.07 25.30
N ILE A 271 4.24 10.45 25.72
CA ILE A 271 4.23 9.35 26.70
C ILE A 271 3.78 9.79 28.10
N ALA A 272 3.96 11.07 28.45
CA ALA A 272 3.50 11.60 29.74
C ALA A 272 1.97 11.54 29.88
N ASP A 273 1.24 11.68 28.78
CA ASP A 273 -0.22 11.65 28.74
C ASP A 273 -0.75 10.23 28.49
N SER A 274 -0.32 9.59 27.38
CA SER A 274 -0.66 8.19 27.06
C SER A 274 0.27 7.64 25.97
N PRO A 275 0.63 6.34 25.98
CA PRO A 275 1.40 5.73 24.90
C PRO A 275 0.81 5.93 23.50
N ALA A 276 -0.52 6.08 23.40
CA ALA A 276 -1.23 6.33 22.14
C ALA A 276 -0.87 7.68 21.51
N GLU A 277 -0.47 8.67 22.30
CA GLU A 277 -0.25 10.06 21.87
C GLU A 277 0.83 10.24 20.82
N ILE A 278 1.71 9.26 20.65
CA ILE A 278 2.68 9.24 19.54
C ILE A 278 1.98 9.21 18.17
N LEU A 279 0.71 8.78 18.10
CA LEU A 279 -0.09 8.79 16.87
C LEU A 279 -0.93 10.06 16.71
N ARG A 280 -0.97 10.97 17.71
CA ARG A 280 -1.74 12.22 17.62
C ARG A 280 -1.39 13.06 16.38
N PRO A 281 -0.12 13.21 15.95
CA PRO A 281 0.19 13.97 14.75
C PRO A 281 -0.49 13.42 13.50
N ILE A 282 -0.51 12.09 13.32
CA ILE A 282 -1.22 11.42 12.22
C ILE A 282 -2.72 11.73 12.27
N VAL A 283 -3.33 11.58 13.43
CA VAL A 283 -4.78 11.85 13.60
C VAL A 283 -5.10 13.31 13.32
N SER A 284 -4.23 14.23 13.72
CA SER A 284 -4.38 15.67 13.50
C SER A 284 -4.20 16.03 12.02
N TYR A 285 -3.27 15.36 11.33
CA TYR A 285 -3.10 15.45 9.89
C TYR A 285 -4.34 14.97 9.15
N ILE A 286 -4.85 13.76 9.46
CA ILE A 286 -6.09 13.25 8.86
C ILE A 286 -7.24 14.22 9.13
N ALA A 287 -7.46 14.59 10.39
CA ALA A 287 -8.53 15.50 10.83
C ALA A 287 -8.54 16.82 10.06
N SER A 288 -7.37 17.38 9.77
CA SER A 288 -7.25 18.63 9.02
C SER A 288 -7.45 18.44 7.50
N HIS A 289 -7.09 17.29 6.93
CA HIS A 289 -7.12 17.06 5.49
C HIS A 289 -8.46 16.48 4.99
N TRP A 290 -9.14 15.64 5.77
CA TRP A 290 -10.39 15.01 5.33
C TRP A 290 -11.52 16.02 5.14
N ILE A 291 -11.50 17.14 5.87
CA ILE A 291 -12.51 18.20 5.70
C ILE A 291 -12.25 18.99 4.41
N GLN A 292 -10.99 19.13 3.99
CA GLN A 292 -10.59 20.04 2.91
C GLN A 292 -10.54 19.38 1.53
N THR A 293 -10.42 18.05 1.47
CA THR A 293 -10.15 17.34 0.22
C THR A 293 -11.14 16.19 0.01
N LEU A 294 -11.66 16.08 -1.22
CA LEU A 294 -12.63 15.05 -1.60
C LEU A 294 -12.03 13.66 -1.75
N SER A 295 -10.69 13.54 -1.78
CA SER A 295 -9.98 12.26 -1.90
C SER A 295 -10.11 11.39 -0.66
N TRP A 296 -10.29 11.98 0.52
CA TRP A 296 -10.42 11.23 1.76
C TRP A 296 -11.84 10.71 1.92
N CYS A 297 -11.99 9.48 2.42
CA CYS A 297 -13.30 8.99 2.85
C CYS A 297 -13.61 9.54 4.27
N PRO A 298 -14.71 10.28 4.48
CA PRO A 298 -15.08 10.76 5.81
C PRO A 298 -15.25 9.62 6.83
N ALA A 299 -15.85 8.50 6.40
CA ALA A 299 -16.07 7.35 7.26
C ALA A 299 -14.75 6.75 7.78
N ILE A 300 -13.79 6.48 6.89
CA ILE A 300 -12.47 5.94 7.27
C ILE A 300 -11.71 6.93 8.17
N SER A 301 -11.80 8.23 7.86
CA SER A 301 -11.15 9.29 8.66
C SER A 301 -11.70 9.34 10.09
N LEU A 302 -13.01 9.23 10.25
CA LEU A 302 -13.67 9.22 11.56
C LEU A 302 -13.45 7.92 12.32
N LEU A 303 -13.49 6.77 11.64
CA LEU A 303 -13.10 5.49 12.24
C LEU A 303 -11.66 5.54 12.77
N THR A 304 -10.75 6.17 12.04
CA THR A 304 -9.36 6.34 12.50
C THR A 304 -9.26 7.20 13.76
N ILE A 305 -10.02 8.31 13.83
CA ILE A 305 -10.09 9.16 15.03
C ILE A 305 -10.67 8.37 16.21
N HIS A 306 -11.66 7.52 15.95
CA HIS A 306 -12.26 6.66 16.95
C HIS A 306 -11.29 5.58 17.45
N ASP A 307 -10.62 4.87 16.53
CA ASP A 307 -9.62 3.85 16.86
C ASP A 307 -8.51 4.45 17.73
N PHE A 308 -8.04 5.65 17.41
CA PHE A 308 -7.13 6.39 18.27
C PHE A 308 -7.69 6.65 19.68
N THR A 309 -8.97 7.02 19.79
CA THR A 309 -9.63 7.27 21.09
C THR A 309 -9.72 5.99 21.93
N ILE A 310 -9.98 4.84 21.29
CA ILE A 310 -9.90 3.52 21.93
C ILE A 310 -8.48 3.24 22.41
N LEU A 311 -7.47 3.52 21.58
CA LEU A 311 -6.06 3.33 21.96
C LEU A 311 -5.67 4.17 23.18
N GLN A 312 -6.21 5.38 23.32
CA GLN A 312 -5.99 6.22 24.50
C GLN A 312 -6.63 5.64 25.77
N ASN A 313 -7.77 4.96 25.65
CA ASN A 313 -8.56 4.45 26.79
C ASN A 313 -9.02 2.99 26.57
N PRO A 314 -8.12 2.01 26.58
CA PRO A 314 -8.43 0.63 26.20
C PRO A 314 -9.42 -0.08 27.14
N ASP A 315 -9.49 0.33 28.41
CA ASP A 315 -10.42 -0.22 29.41
C ASP A 315 -11.83 0.39 29.34
N SER A 316 -12.01 1.44 28.52
CA SER A 316 -13.30 2.08 28.34
C SER A 316 -14.15 1.25 27.37
N TYR A 317 -15.23 0.66 27.86
CA TYR A 317 -16.35 0.23 27.01
C TYR A 317 -17.07 1.48 26.51
N LEU A 318 -16.45 2.21 25.58
CA LEU A 318 -17.15 3.23 24.80
C LEU A 318 -18.12 2.48 23.90
N ASP A 319 -19.39 2.45 24.30
CA ASP A 319 -20.46 2.11 23.38
C ASP A 319 -20.39 3.15 22.26
N ILE A 320 -20.18 2.68 21.03
CA ILE A 320 -19.87 3.57 19.91
C ILE A 320 -21.10 4.45 19.69
N ASN A 321 -20.94 5.75 19.93
CA ASN A 321 -21.89 6.74 19.45
C ASN A 321 -21.22 7.55 18.34
N PRO A 322 -21.27 7.09 17.06
CA PRO A 322 -20.60 7.78 15.97
C PRO A 322 -21.12 9.21 15.80
N GLN A 323 -22.36 9.47 16.20
CA GLN A 323 -22.95 10.82 16.21
C GLN A 323 -22.21 11.74 17.19
N GLU A 324 -21.89 11.29 18.40
CA GLU A 324 -21.11 12.07 19.36
C GLU A 324 -19.68 12.31 18.87
N GLU A 325 -19.02 11.32 18.29
CA GLU A 325 -17.66 11.47 17.75
C GLU A 325 -17.60 12.46 16.59
N ILE A 326 -18.56 12.38 15.66
CA ILE A 326 -18.70 13.37 14.59
C ILE A 326 -18.86 14.77 15.21
N LEU A 327 -19.77 14.95 16.16
CA LEU A 327 -20.00 16.24 16.81
C LEU A 327 -18.80 16.73 17.62
N GLN A 328 -18.06 15.85 18.29
CA GLN A 328 -16.82 16.21 18.99
C GLN A 328 -15.73 16.65 18.00
N SER A 329 -15.60 15.99 16.85
CA SER A 329 -14.67 16.41 15.81
C SER A 329 -15.02 17.81 15.28
N ALA A 330 -16.31 18.14 15.15
CA ALA A 330 -16.76 19.48 14.79
C ALA A 330 -16.34 20.53 15.82
N ASN A 331 -16.48 20.23 17.11
CA ASN A 331 -16.14 21.15 18.19
C ASN A 331 -14.63 21.38 18.35
N ARG A 332 -13.79 20.49 17.81
CA ARG A 332 -12.31 20.65 17.82
C ARG A 332 -11.83 21.57 16.69
N ASP A 333 -12.63 21.78 15.64
CA ASP A 333 -12.30 22.72 14.57
C ASP A 333 -12.69 24.15 14.98
N GLN A 334 -11.72 25.05 15.12
CA GLN A 334 -11.94 26.45 15.50
C GLN A 334 -12.16 27.37 14.29
N ARG A 335 -12.21 26.82 13.07
CA ARG A 335 -12.37 27.59 11.82
C ARG A 335 -13.83 27.87 11.52
N GLU A 336 -14.07 28.91 10.72
CA GLU A 336 -15.41 29.17 10.16
C GLU A 336 -15.82 28.01 9.24
N HIS A 337 -17.03 27.49 9.44
CA HIS A 337 -17.56 26.37 8.66
C HIS A 337 -18.04 26.86 7.28
N ASP A 338 -17.37 26.42 6.22
CA ASP A 338 -17.76 26.69 4.83
C ASP A 338 -18.68 25.58 4.27
N ALA A 339 -19.10 25.74 3.01
CA ALA A 339 -19.96 24.76 2.35
C ALA A 339 -19.33 23.34 2.29
N HIS A 340 -18.01 23.26 2.12
CA HIS A 340 -17.30 21.98 2.08
C HIS A 340 -17.32 21.31 3.44
N TRP A 341 -17.07 22.05 4.52
CA TRP A 341 -17.17 21.55 5.88
C TRP A 341 -18.54 20.91 6.12
N TYR A 342 -19.63 21.64 5.86
CA TYR A 342 -20.99 21.09 6.07
C TYR A 342 -21.24 19.85 5.21
N GLY A 343 -20.81 19.87 3.94
CA GLY A 343 -21.07 18.76 3.03
C GLY A 343 -20.30 17.49 3.39
N ARG A 344 -19.06 17.64 3.88
CA ARG A 344 -18.23 16.52 4.35
C ARG A 344 -18.76 15.91 5.64
N PHE A 345 -19.28 16.73 6.55
CA PHE A 345 -20.00 16.25 7.73
C PHE A 345 -21.29 15.51 7.36
N GLY A 346 -22.04 16.02 6.37
CA GLY A 346 -23.22 15.33 5.86
C GLY A 346 -22.90 13.94 5.29
N GLN A 347 -21.81 13.83 4.52
CA GLN A 347 -21.31 12.54 4.03
C GLN A 347 -20.94 11.58 5.15
N ALA A 348 -20.29 12.09 6.21
CA ALA A 348 -19.95 11.29 7.38
C ALA A 348 -21.20 10.70 8.06
N PHE A 349 -22.17 11.53 8.40
CA PHE A 349 -23.42 11.08 9.02
C PHE A 349 -24.13 10.00 8.20
N ILE A 350 -24.25 10.21 6.88
CA ILE A 350 -24.84 9.22 5.96
C ILE A 350 -24.07 7.90 5.97
N SER A 351 -22.72 7.96 5.99
CA SER A 351 -21.89 6.74 5.99
C SER A 351 -22.08 5.89 7.25
N PHE A 352 -22.50 6.50 8.36
CA PHE A 352 -22.85 5.82 9.61
C PHE A 352 -24.36 5.55 9.76
N GLY A 353 -25.17 5.78 8.70
CA GLY A 353 -26.61 5.49 8.67
C GLY A 353 -27.50 6.59 9.27
N PHE A 354 -26.94 7.72 9.70
CA PHE A 354 -27.69 8.89 10.18
C PHE A 354 -28.14 9.75 9.00
N HIS A 355 -29.09 9.21 8.23
CA HIS A 355 -29.53 9.81 6.96
C HIS A 355 -30.17 11.19 7.14
N ASP A 356 -31.03 11.36 8.16
CA ASP A 356 -31.76 12.61 8.38
C ASP A 356 -30.81 13.77 8.76
N GLU A 357 -29.93 13.56 9.74
CA GLU A 357 -28.90 14.52 10.11
C GLU A 357 -27.96 14.80 8.94
N GLY A 358 -27.51 13.76 8.24
CA GLY A 358 -26.62 13.92 7.11
C GLY A 358 -27.24 14.76 5.98
N ILE A 359 -28.53 14.59 5.72
CA ILE A 359 -29.28 15.43 4.77
C ILE A 359 -29.35 16.88 5.27
N GLU A 360 -29.57 17.14 6.56
CA GLU A 360 -29.58 18.51 7.11
C GLU A 360 -28.24 19.22 6.88
N TYR A 361 -27.13 18.52 7.13
CA TYR A 361 -25.78 19.05 6.88
C TYR A 361 -25.52 19.29 5.38
N LEU A 362 -25.92 18.37 4.50
CA LEU A 362 -25.81 18.59 3.04
C LEU A 362 -26.67 19.77 2.57
N GLN A 363 -27.85 19.97 3.16
CA GLN A 363 -28.69 21.13 2.85
C GLN A 363 -28.03 22.44 3.27
N LYS A 364 -27.39 22.50 4.45
CA LYS A 364 -26.61 23.68 4.87
C LYS A 364 -25.46 23.97 3.90
N ALA A 365 -24.76 22.93 3.45
CA ALA A 365 -23.72 23.07 2.43
C ALA A 365 -24.25 23.72 1.14
N LEU A 366 -25.38 23.22 0.64
CA LEU A 366 -26.01 23.68 -0.59
C LEU A 366 -26.69 25.05 -0.47
N GLN A 367 -27.04 25.49 0.74
CA GLN A 367 -27.50 26.86 1.01
C GLN A 367 -26.36 27.87 0.88
N ILE A 368 -25.13 27.48 1.26
CA ILE A 368 -23.94 28.32 1.15
C ILE A 368 -23.44 28.32 -0.30
N ASP A 369 -23.35 27.14 -0.91
CA ASP A 369 -22.90 26.98 -2.29
C ASP A 369 -23.82 26.01 -3.07
N PRO A 370 -24.79 26.56 -3.83
CA PRO A 370 -25.67 25.78 -4.69
C PRO A 370 -24.97 25.19 -5.92
N GLU A 371 -23.68 25.36 -6.16
CA GLU A 371 -23.00 24.74 -7.31
C GLU A 371 -22.32 23.40 -6.95
N LEU A 372 -22.34 23.02 -5.67
CA LEU A 372 -21.77 21.77 -5.16
C LEU A 372 -22.64 20.54 -5.50
N TRP A 373 -22.77 20.26 -6.79
CA TRP A 373 -23.54 19.13 -7.33
C TRP A 373 -23.17 17.79 -6.68
N LYS A 374 -21.91 17.60 -6.27
CA LYS A 374 -21.47 16.39 -5.53
C LYS A 374 -22.29 16.17 -4.26
N PHE A 375 -22.49 17.22 -3.46
CA PHE A 375 -23.28 17.11 -2.23
C PHE A 375 -24.77 16.91 -2.51
N ARG A 376 -25.30 17.46 -3.62
CA ARG A 376 -26.64 17.09 -4.11
C ARG A 376 -26.73 15.61 -4.48
N SER A 377 -25.76 15.07 -5.20
CA SER A 377 -25.74 13.65 -5.58
C SER A 377 -25.70 12.75 -4.34
N TYR A 378 -24.87 13.09 -3.35
CA TYR A 378 -24.83 12.38 -2.07
C TYR A 378 -26.17 12.44 -1.32
N MET A 379 -26.84 13.60 -1.34
CA MET A 379 -28.17 13.75 -0.75
C MET A 379 -29.21 12.89 -1.47
N ALA A 380 -29.16 12.83 -2.81
CA ALA A 380 -30.02 11.97 -3.62
C ALA A 380 -29.80 10.47 -3.32
N CYS A 381 -28.53 10.04 -3.21
CA CYS A 381 -28.19 8.69 -2.75
C CYS A 381 -28.80 8.39 -1.37
N SER A 382 -28.68 9.32 -0.42
CA SER A 382 -29.29 9.17 0.91
C SER A 382 -30.81 9.01 0.84
N TYR A 383 -31.51 9.85 0.07
CA TYR A 383 -32.96 9.71 -0.16
C TYR A 383 -33.32 8.36 -0.77
N ARG A 384 -32.55 7.88 -1.75
CA ARG A 384 -32.76 6.57 -2.37
C ARG A 384 -32.61 5.45 -1.34
N ASP A 385 -31.62 5.54 -0.45
CA ASP A 385 -31.30 4.50 0.52
C ASP A 385 -32.37 4.40 1.63
N ILE A 386 -33.00 5.53 2.01
CA ILE A 386 -34.17 5.54 2.91
C ILE A 386 -35.52 5.25 2.20
N GLY A 387 -35.49 4.90 0.91
CA GLY A 387 -36.68 4.49 0.14
C GLY A 387 -37.41 5.63 -0.58
N GLU A 388 -36.94 6.86 -0.48
CA GLU A 388 -37.49 8.07 -1.12
C GLU A 388 -36.96 8.23 -2.56
N SER A 389 -37.10 7.18 -3.37
CA SER A 389 -36.52 7.12 -4.73
C SER A 389 -37.05 8.19 -5.69
N ALA A 390 -38.27 8.70 -5.46
CA ALA A 390 -38.84 9.79 -6.27
C ALA A 390 -38.12 11.13 -6.02
N LYS A 391 -37.74 11.42 -4.76
CA LYS A 391 -36.96 12.63 -4.42
C LYS A 391 -35.54 12.52 -4.96
N ALA A 392 -34.92 11.35 -4.81
CA ALA A 392 -33.59 11.07 -5.38
C ALA A 392 -33.56 11.31 -6.89
N LEU A 393 -34.58 10.79 -7.61
CA LEU A 393 -34.73 10.96 -9.05
C LEU A 393 -34.79 12.44 -9.46
N GLU A 394 -35.60 13.27 -8.78
CA GLU A 394 -35.73 14.70 -9.06
C GLU A 394 -34.38 15.44 -8.90
N ILE A 395 -33.63 15.10 -7.85
CA ILE A 395 -32.32 15.71 -7.57
C ILE A 395 -31.31 15.31 -8.65
N HIS A 396 -31.21 14.03 -9.00
CA HIS A 396 -30.30 13.57 -10.05
C HIS A 396 -30.62 14.19 -11.42
N GLN A 397 -31.91 14.32 -11.78
CA GLN A 397 -32.32 15.01 -13.01
C GLN A 397 -31.93 16.49 -13.01
N THR A 398 -32.07 17.16 -11.86
CA THR A 398 -31.62 18.54 -11.69
C THR A 398 -30.10 18.68 -11.88
N ASN A 399 -29.33 17.77 -11.28
CA ASN A 399 -27.88 17.71 -11.47
C ASN A 399 -27.49 17.50 -12.93
N ILE A 400 -28.12 16.55 -13.63
CA ILE A 400 -27.87 16.27 -15.04
C ILE A 400 -28.10 17.51 -15.90
N ASN A 401 -29.22 18.21 -15.69
CA ASN A 401 -29.53 19.43 -16.43
C ASN A 401 -28.45 20.50 -16.25
N GLN A 402 -28.02 20.74 -15.01
CA GLN A 402 -26.95 21.70 -14.71
C GLN A 402 -25.60 21.28 -15.30
N LEU A 403 -25.22 20.01 -15.16
CA LEU A 403 -23.95 19.48 -15.68
C LEU A 403 -23.88 19.49 -17.21
N ASN A 404 -25.02 19.33 -17.89
CA ASN A 404 -25.10 19.43 -19.35
C ASN A 404 -24.91 20.87 -19.86
N GLU A 405 -25.21 21.88 -19.03
CA GLU A 405 -24.96 23.30 -19.35
C GLU A 405 -23.49 23.70 -19.20
N MET A 406 -22.67 22.89 -18.51
CA MET A 406 -21.24 23.13 -18.30
C MET A 406 -20.39 22.74 -19.52
N GLU A 407 -19.16 23.27 -19.59
CA GLU A 407 -18.19 22.87 -20.60
C GLU A 407 -17.82 21.38 -20.47
N GLN A 408 -17.91 20.66 -21.60
CA GLN A 408 -17.82 19.21 -21.61
C GLN A 408 -16.37 18.71 -21.57
N SER A 409 -15.85 18.54 -20.35
CA SER A 409 -14.57 17.88 -20.07
C SER A 409 -14.70 16.36 -19.91
N PHE A 410 -13.57 15.64 -19.88
CA PHE A 410 -13.57 14.22 -19.54
C PHE A 410 -14.19 13.96 -18.16
N GLU A 411 -13.91 14.83 -17.18
CA GLU A 411 -14.42 14.70 -15.82
C GLU A 411 -15.94 14.89 -15.77
N ILE A 412 -16.47 15.93 -16.43
CA ILE A 412 -17.93 16.17 -16.49
C ILE A 412 -18.66 15.00 -17.16
N ARG A 413 -18.10 14.43 -18.23
CA ARG A 413 -18.69 13.24 -18.87
C ARG A 413 -18.71 12.02 -17.95
N LYS A 414 -17.64 11.80 -17.19
CA LYS A 414 -17.58 10.72 -16.19
C LYS A 414 -18.65 10.90 -15.11
N ILE A 415 -18.84 12.12 -14.63
CA ILE A 415 -19.86 12.46 -13.63
C ILE A 415 -21.27 12.25 -14.19
N LEU A 416 -21.55 12.78 -15.39
CA LEU A 416 -22.85 12.62 -16.05
C LEU A 416 -23.23 11.15 -16.19
N HIS A 417 -22.28 10.30 -16.58
CA HIS A 417 -22.50 8.86 -16.64
C HIS A 417 -22.96 8.28 -15.29
N GLN A 418 -22.31 8.65 -14.18
CA GLN A 418 -22.72 8.21 -12.84
C GLN A 418 -24.12 8.72 -12.43
N GLU A 419 -24.48 9.94 -12.82
CA GLU A 419 -25.82 10.48 -12.57
C GLU A 419 -26.89 9.74 -13.38
N TYR A 420 -26.62 9.41 -14.66
CA TYR A 420 -27.55 8.63 -15.49
C TYR A 420 -27.76 7.21 -14.94
N GLU A 421 -26.69 6.53 -14.52
CA GLU A 421 -26.80 5.24 -13.82
C GLU A 421 -27.66 5.34 -12.55
N SER A 422 -27.47 6.40 -11.77
CA SER A 422 -28.24 6.65 -10.54
C SER A 422 -29.73 6.92 -10.83
N VAL A 423 -30.05 7.64 -11.92
CA VAL A 423 -31.42 7.83 -12.40
C VAL A 423 -32.05 6.50 -12.83
N ALA A 424 -31.32 5.66 -13.56
CA ALA A 424 -31.80 4.35 -13.99
C ALA A 424 -32.10 3.44 -12.78
N ASP A 425 -31.24 3.44 -11.75
CA ASP A 425 -31.48 2.74 -10.49
C ASP A 425 -32.74 3.27 -9.78
N CYS A 426 -32.93 4.59 -9.72
CA CYS A 426 -34.14 5.20 -9.15
C CYS A 426 -35.42 4.74 -9.88
N TYR A 427 -35.43 4.76 -11.22
CA TYR A 427 -36.56 4.26 -12.02
C TYR A 427 -36.83 2.77 -11.78
N SER A 428 -35.77 1.95 -11.68
CA SER A 428 -35.87 0.53 -11.37
C SER A 428 -36.55 0.30 -10.00
N ARG A 429 -36.15 1.05 -8.96
CA ARG A 429 -36.77 1.00 -7.63
C ARG A 429 -38.22 1.46 -7.62
N LEU A 430 -38.57 2.43 -8.49
CA LEU A 430 -39.94 2.88 -8.72
C LEU A 430 -40.77 1.93 -9.60
N LYS A 431 -40.18 0.83 -10.08
CA LYS A 431 -40.78 -0.17 -10.98
C LYS A 431 -41.12 0.36 -12.38
N ASP A 432 -40.47 1.43 -12.80
CA ASP A 432 -40.57 1.99 -14.15
C ASP A 432 -39.43 1.47 -15.03
N LYS A 433 -39.63 0.26 -15.56
CA LYS A 433 -38.60 -0.43 -16.36
C LYS A 433 -38.33 0.22 -17.72
N GLU A 434 -39.32 0.91 -18.26
CA GLU A 434 -39.19 1.57 -19.58
C GLU A 434 -38.23 2.75 -19.46
N ASN A 435 -38.41 3.59 -18.45
CA ASN A 435 -37.52 4.72 -18.20
C ASN A 435 -36.16 4.30 -17.62
N ALA A 436 -36.09 3.19 -16.86
CA ALA A 436 -34.80 2.66 -16.42
C ALA A 436 -33.91 2.24 -17.60
N PHE A 437 -34.49 1.69 -18.67
CA PHE A 437 -33.74 1.27 -19.86
C PHE A 437 -33.42 2.42 -20.80
N SER A 438 -34.26 3.45 -20.89
CA SER A 438 -34.06 4.56 -21.83
C SER A 438 -32.95 5.55 -21.43
N VAL A 439 -32.51 5.49 -20.18
CA VAL A 439 -31.50 6.38 -19.59
C VAL A 439 -30.06 5.85 -19.72
N LEU A 440 -29.90 4.53 -19.88
CA LEU A 440 -28.62 3.85 -20.11
C LEU A 440 -28.33 3.72 -21.61
#